data_AF-A0A9P1IJI9-F1
#
_entry.id   AF-A0A9P1IJI9-F1
#
_cell.length_a   1.000
_cell.length_b   1.000
_cell.length_c   1.000
_cell.angle_alpha   90.00
_cell.angle_beta   90.00
_cell.angle_gamma   90.00
#
_symmetry.space_group_name_H-M   'P 1'
#
loop_
_entity.id
_entity.type
_entity.pdbx_description
1 polymer ?
#
loop_
_entity_poly.entity_id
_entity_poly.type
_entity_poly.pdbx_seq_one_letter_code
_entity_poly.pdbx_strand_id
1 'polypeptide(L)'
;MLFLFFAIFFDLLRIFKAQNAIEYPGRIGGRCGYFQFDCDPGSRVPLCIPISAIRDCTADCPNRSDEWCPQGKILCDSGIKSEKCGQCVFSHELSTHCLDRKWQHLCAYEGTVKCAHTMNCVFQKWLMDGKNDCGDGSDEDICNQGLVQCNLETSTAILQSSSSMPKFSGDNETVFNVTERCDIDEFRCSNGQCLKSSLVLDSKEDCLDGSDENYCEMSETECSEKSRCSFQRDISAFGCGCPRGFDRSEVGICELLIEADN
;
A
#
# COMPACT_ATOMS: atom_id res chain seq x y z
N MET A 1 27.96 -1.84 -33.37
CA MET A 1 27.28 -1.10 -32.29
C MET A 1 25.84 -0.72 -32.63
N LEU A 2 25.51 -0.22 -33.83
CA LEU A 2 24.12 0.13 -34.21
C LEU A 2 23.17 -1.08 -34.34
N PHE A 3 23.66 -2.23 -34.83
CA PHE A 3 22.85 -3.44 -35.06
C PHE A 3 22.41 -4.17 -33.79
N LEU A 4 23.21 -4.11 -32.72
CA LEU A 4 22.87 -4.71 -31.42
C LEU A 4 21.79 -3.88 -30.69
N PHE A 5 21.84 -2.56 -30.79
CA PHE A 5 20.79 -1.67 -30.26
C PHE A 5 19.44 -1.89 -30.96
N PHE A 6 19.45 -2.05 -32.30
CA PHE A 6 18.23 -2.36 -33.05
C PHE A 6 17.64 -3.72 -32.67
N ALA A 7 18.46 -4.76 -32.50
CA ALA A 7 17.98 -6.09 -32.10
C ALA A 7 17.37 -6.10 -30.70
N ILE A 8 18.00 -5.45 -29.71
CA ILE A 8 17.49 -5.35 -28.33
C ILE A 8 16.19 -4.54 -28.28
N PHE A 9 16.08 -3.46 -29.07
CA PHE A 9 14.86 -2.66 -29.17
C PHE A 9 13.71 -3.44 -29.82
N PHE A 10 14.00 -4.24 -30.87
CA PHE A 10 13.02 -5.11 -31.52
C PHE A 10 12.57 -6.27 -30.62
N ASP A 11 13.46 -6.84 -29.81
CA ASP A 11 13.11 -7.89 -28.85
C ASP A 11 12.29 -7.35 -27.67
N LEU A 12 12.62 -6.17 -27.13
CA LEU A 12 11.80 -5.48 -26.12
C LEU A 12 10.40 -5.13 -26.65
N LEU A 13 10.29 -4.63 -27.89
CA LEU A 13 9.01 -4.37 -28.56
C LEU A 13 8.21 -5.66 -28.80
N ARG A 14 8.86 -6.79 -29.08
CA ARG A 14 8.20 -8.10 -29.21
C ARG A 14 7.68 -8.61 -27.88
N ILE A 15 8.46 -8.47 -26.80
CA ILE A 15 8.06 -8.87 -25.44
C ILE A 15 6.87 -8.02 -24.97
N PHE A 16 6.93 -6.69 -25.10
CA PHE A 16 5.81 -5.78 -24.79
C PHE A 16 4.56 -6.08 -25.62
N LYS A 17 4.73 -6.38 -26.91
CA LYS A 17 3.63 -6.73 -27.82
C LYS A 17 3.01 -8.10 -27.49
N ALA A 18 3.82 -9.06 -27.02
CA ALA A 18 3.33 -10.37 -26.60
C ALA A 18 2.52 -10.28 -25.29
N GLN A 19 3.00 -9.53 -24.30
CA GLN A 19 2.31 -9.39 -23.01
C GLN A 19 0.95 -8.71 -23.15
N ASN A 20 0.87 -7.63 -23.94
CA ASN A 20 -0.40 -6.91 -24.15
C ASN A 20 -1.37 -7.67 -25.06
N ALA A 21 -0.89 -8.41 -26.08
CA ALA A 21 -1.75 -9.19 -26.96
C ALA A 21 -2.34 -10.44 -26.27
N ILE A 22 -1.63 -11.03 -25.30
CA ILE A 22 -2.16 -12.08 -24.43
C ILE A 22 -3.24 -11.52 -23.50
N GLU A 23 -3.04 -10.29 -23.02
CA GLU A 23 -3.98 -9.62 -22.11
C GLU A 23 -5.30 -9.24 -22.82
N TYR A 24 -5.23 -8.75 -24.06
CA TYR A 24 -6.40 -8.31 -24.84
C TYR A 24 -6.53 -9.06 -26.18
N PRO A 25 -6.96 -10.34 -26.15
CA PRO A 25 -7.01 -11.18 -27.35
C PRO A 25 -7.98 -10.59 -28.40
N GLY A 26 -7.48 -10.42 -29.62
CA GLY A 26 -8.27 -9.91 -30.75
C GLY A 26 -8.58 -8.42 -30.73
N ARG A 27 -8.06 -7.66 -29.75
CA ARG A 27 -8.27 -6.20 -29.65
C ARG A 27 -7.03 -5.38 -29.99
N ILE A 28 -5.82 -5.92 -29.86
CA ILE A 28 -4.58 -5.19 -30.19
C ILE A 28 -4.12 -5.52 -31.61
N GLY A 29 -3.93 -4.48 -32.43
CA GLY A 29 -3.61 -4.62 -33.85
C GLY A 29 -4.80 -5.11 -34.69
N GLY A 30 -4.55 -5.96 -35.68
CA GLY A 30 -5.60 -6.53 -36.53
C GLY A 30 -6.31 -5.50 -37.39
N ARG A 31 -7.56 -5.16 -37.01
CA ARG A 31 -8.40 -4.15 -37.72
C ARG A 31 -7.93 -2.71 -37.46
N CYS A 32 -7.16 -2.52 -36.39
CA CYS A 32 -6.45 -1.29 -36.09
C CYS A 32 -4.97 -1.37 -36.52
N GLY A 33 -4.29 -0.23 -36.57
CA GLY A 33 -2.87 -0.14 -36.88
C GLY A 33 -1.98 -0.89 -35.88
N TYR A 34 -0.71 -1.06 -36.22
CA TYR A 34 0.27 -1.61 -35.27
C TYR A 34 0.32 -0.73 -34.00
N PHE A 35 0.23 -1.36 -32.83
CA PHE A 35 0.18 -0.68 -31.51
C PHE A 35 -1.06 0.17 -31.25
N GLN A 36 -2.22 -0.25 -31.79
CA GLN A 36 -3.53 0.32 -31.47
C GLN A 36 -4.46 -0.72 -30.87
N PHE A 37 -5.42 -0.26 -30.06
CA PHE A 37 -6.46 -1.03 -29.41
C PHE A 37 -7.82 -0.76 -30.05
N ASP A 38 -8.55 -1.83 -30.39
CA ASP A 38 -9.91 -1.78 -30.92
C ASP A 38 -10.92 -1.77 -29.76
N CYS A 39 -11.56 -0.61 -29.57
CA CYS A 39 -12.60 -0.40 -28.56
C CYS A 39 -13.82 -1.30 -28.79
N ASP A 40 -14.12 -1.65 -30.05
CA ASP A 40 -15.31 -2.43 -30.40
C ASP A 40 -15.02 -3.44 -31.53
N PRO A 41 -14.48 -4.63 -31.18
CA PRO A 41 -14.22 -5.70 -32.14
C PRO A 41 -15.48 -6.23 -32.85
N GLY A 42 -16.69 -5.94 -32.34
CA GLY A 42 -17.96 -6.35 -32.94
C GLY A 42 -18.49 -5.38 -34.01
N SER A 43 -18.06 -4.12 -33.99
CA SER A 43 -18.48 -3.09 -34.94
C SER A 43 -17.98 -3.37 -36.36
N ARG A 44 -18.70 -2.84 -37.36
CA ARG A 44 -18.28 -2.87 -38.78
C ARG A 44 -17.11 -1.93 -39.07
N VAL A 45 -17.00 -0.84 -38.33
CA VAL A 45 -15.92 0.14 -38.44
C VAL A 45 -15.12 0.09 -37.14
N PRO A 46 -13.80 -0.18 -37.19
CA PRO A 46 -12.98 -0.27 -35.99
C PRO A 46 -12.82 1.12 -35.37
N LEU A 47 -12.89 1.17 -34.05
CA LEU A 47 -12.62 2.39 -33.27
C LEU A 47 -11.31 2.18 -32.52
N CYS A 48 -10.27 2.87 -32.97
CA CYS A 48 -8.90 2.59 -32.56
C CYS A 48 -8.33 3.70 -31.67
N ILE A 49 -7.75 3.33 -30.53
CA ILE A 49 -6.99 4.21 -29.63
C ILE A 49 -5.53 3.73 -29.54
N PRO A 50 -4.56 4.59 -29.13
CA PRO A 50 -3.20 4.13 -28.89
C PRO A 50 -3.14 3.17 -27.69
N ILE A 51 -2.22 2.19 -27.69
CA ILE A 51 -2.05 1.27 -26.54
C ILE A 51 -1.66 1.97 -25.23
N SER A 52 -1.18 3.21 -25.29
CA SER A 52 -0.87 4.03 -24.11
C SER A 52 -2.11 4.52 -23.38
N ALA A 53 -3.27 4.51 -24.05
CA ALA A 53 -4.58 4.86 -23.50
C ALA A 53 -5.33 3.64 -22.92
N ILE A 54 -4.64 2.50 -22.74
CA ILE A 54 -5.21 1.33 -22.07
C ILE A 54 -4.89 1.45 -20.59
N ARG A 55 -5.92 1.45 -19.74
CA ARG A 55 -5.78 1.51 -18.27
C ARG A 55 -5.00 2.75 -17.83
N ASP A 56 -5.33 3.89 -18.41
CA ASP A 56 -4.78 5.17 -17.94
C ASP A 56 -5.79 5.94 -17.08
N CYS A 57 -6.89 5.28 -16.69
CA CYS A 57 -8.04 5.81 -15.95
C CYS A 57 -8.80 6.91 -16.68
N THR A 58 -8.52 7.10 -17.97
CA THR A 58 -9.29 7.93 -18.87
C THR A 58 -10.11 7.01 -19.77
N ALA A 59 -11.41 7.27 -19.84
CA ALA A 59 -12.27 6.57 -20.78
C ALA A 59 -12.09 7.17 -22.18
N ASP A 60 -11.12 6.67 -22.94
CA ASP A 60 -10.89 7.03 -24.33
C ASP A 60 -11.79 6.23 -25.29
N CYS A 61 -12.17 5.01 -24.91
CA CYS A 61 -13.23 4.28 -25.59
C CYS A 61 -14.64 4.74 -25.11
N PRO A 62 -15.61 4.92 -26.03
CA PRO A 62 -17.01 5.23 -25.67
C PRO A 62 -17.67 4.20 -24.75
N ASN A 63 -17.23 2.94 -24.83
CA ASN A 63 -17.70 1.84 -23.99
C ASN A 63 -16.81 1.58 -22.78
N ARG A 64 -15.76 2.40 -22.56
CA ARG A 64 -14.75 2.25 -21.49
C ARG A 64 -13.98 0.93 -21.50
N SER A 65 -13.93 0.22 -22.63
CA SER A 65 -13.32 -1.11 -22.71
C SER A 65 -11.79 -1.12 -22.61
N ASP A 66 -11.18 0.02 -22.85
CA ASP A 66 -9.79 0.37 -22.55
C ASP A 66 -9.45 0.32 -21.07
N GLU A 67 -10.41 0.67 -20.22
CA GLU A 67 -10.28 0.70 -18.77
C GLU A 67 -10.70 -0.61 -18.09
N TRP A 68 -10.94 -1.68 -18.85
CA TRP A 68 -11.39 -2.96 -18.31
C TRP A 68 -10.26 -3.97 -18.21
N CYS A 69 -10.39 -4.84 -17.21
CA CYS A 69 -9.52 -5.98 -17.08
C CYS A 69 -9.99 -7.16 -17.96
N PRO A 70 -9.04 -8.01 -18.39
CA PRO A 70 -9.33 -9.30 -19.00
C PRO A 70 -10.14 -10.20 -18.07
N GLN A 71 -10.74 -11.23 -18.65
CA GLN A 71 -11.53 -12.22 -17.90
C GLN A 71 -10.73 -12.85 -16.75
N GLY A 72 -11.33 -12.91 -15.57
CA GLY A 72 -10.73 -13.52 -14.37
C GLY A 72 -9.77 -12.63 -13.59
N LYS A 73 -9.52 -11.40 -14.05
CA LYS A 73 -8.74 -10.40 -13.32
C LYS A 73 -9.65 -9.32 -12.72
N ILE A 74 -9.17 -8.69 -11.66
CA ILE A 74 -9.82 -7.60 -10.95
C ILE A 74 -9.02 -6.32 -11.22
N LEU A 75 -9.74 -5.25 -11.55
CA LEU A 75 -9.17 -3.91 -11.68
C LEU A 75 -9.02 -3.30 -10.29
N CYS A 76 -7.83 -2.81 -9.98
CA CYS A 76 -7.53 -2.05 -8.77
C CYS A 76 -6.70 -0.80 -9.09
N ASP A 77 -6.49 0.07 -8.11
CA ASP A 77 -5.72 1.33 -8.25
C ASP A 77 -6.30 2.34 -9.24
N SER A 78 -7.54 2.16 -9.69
CA SER A 78 -8.21 3.07 -10.63
C SER A 78 -8.62 4.41 -10.00
N GLY A 79 -8.67 4.47 -8.67
CA GLY A 79 -8.98 5.68 -7.91
C GLY A 79 -7.76 6.40 -7.33
N ILE A 80 -6.55 5.86 -7.53
CA ILE A 80 -5.33 6.43 -6.97
C ILE A 80 -4.69 7.37 -8.00
N LYS A 81 -4.36 8.59 -7.57
CA LYS A 81 -3.59 9.55 -8.37
C LYS A 81 -2.10 9.19 -8.38
N SER A 82 -1.75 7.98 -8.80
CA SER A 82 -0.36 7.53 -8.93
C SER A 82 0.09 7.57 -10.41
N GLU A 83 1.39 7.43 -10.66
CA GLU A 83 1.96 7.37 -12.01
C GLU A 83 1.51 6.13 -12.82
N LYS A 84 0.88 5.14 -12.17
CA LYS A 84 0.35 3.92 -12.81
C LYS A 84 -1.08 3.71 -12.35
N CYS A 85 -2.01 4.33 -13.07
CA CYS A 85 -3.42 4.13 -12.81
C CYS A 85 -3.88 2.76 -13.31
N GLY A 86 -4.81 2.12 -12.60
CA GLY A 86 -5.51 0.92 -13.08
C GLY A 86 -4.62 -0.32 -13.30
N GLN A 87 -4.52 -1.21 -12.31
CA GLN A 87 -3.81 -2.48 -12.44
C GLN A 87 -4.78 -3.67 -12.49
N CYS A 88 -4.47 -4.67 -13.33
CA CYS A 88 -5.24 -5.91 -13.42
C CYS A 88 -4.51 -7.08 -12.77
N VAL A 89 -5.04 -7.56 -11.65
CA VAL A 89 -4.45 -8.64 -10.85
C VAL A 89 -5.44 -9.78 -10.65
N PHE A 90 -4.97 -10.96 -10.25
CA PHE A 90 -5.85 -12.02 -9.79
C PHE A 90 -6.35 -11.76 -8.36
N SER A 91 -7.44 -12.43 -7.96
CA SER A 91 -8.04 -12.25 -6.63
C SER A 91 -7.07 -12.53 -5.46
N HIS A 92 -6.13 -13.46 -5.63
CA HIS A 92 -5.15 -13.82 -4.60
C HIS A 92 -3.95 -12.85 -4.54
N GLU A 93 -3.86 -11.92 -5.49
CA GLU A 93 -2.78 -10.93 -5.62
C GLU A 93 -3.18 -9.55 -5.09
N LEU A 94 -4.45 -9.36 -4.71
CA LEU A 94 -5.00 -8.07 -4.29
C LEU A 94 -4.22 -7.44 -3.13
N SER A 95 -3.76 -8.24 -2.16
CA SER A 95 -3.04 -7.75 -0.98
C SER A 95 -1.57 -7.40 -1.22
N THR A 96 -1.00 -7.79 -2.37
CA THR A 96 0.42 -7.54 -2.67
C THR A 96 0.62 -6.57 -3.83
N HIS A 97 -0.33 -6.52 -4.77
CA HIS A 97 -0.16 -5.79 -6.02
C HIS A 97 -1.09 -4.59 -6.17
N CYS A 98 -2.13 -4.47 -5.35
CA CYS A 98 -3.04 -3.32 -5.39
C CYS A 98 -2.79 -2.42 -4.19
N LEU A 99 -2.50 -1.15 -4.46
CA LEU A 99 -2.33 -0.14 -3.42
C LEU A 99 -3.67 0.22 -2.76
N ASP A 100 -4.77 0.25 -3.51
CA ASP A 100 -6.09 0.70 -3.02
C ASP A 100 -6.78 -0.28 -2.05
N ARG A 101 -6.24 -1.49 -1.89
CA ARG A 101 -6.84 -2.57 -1.09
C ARG A 101 -5.83 -3.50 -0.43
N LYS A 102 -4.54 -3.13 -0.47
CA LYS A 102 -3.42 -3.85 0.16
C LYS A 102 -3.76 -4.29 1.58
N TRP A 103 -4.33 -3.38 2.35
CA TRP A 103 -4.66 -3.50 3.76
C TRP A 103 -6.16 -3.60 4.02
N GLN A 104 -6.97 -3.95 3.02
CA GLN A 104 -8.43 -4.05 3.17
C GLN A 104 -8.86 -5.03 4.28
N HIS A 105 -8.10 -6.09 4.50
CA HIS A 105 -8.38 -7.08 5.54
C HIS A 105 -8.25 -6.51 6.97
N LEU A 106 -7.49 -5.42 7.15
CA LEU A 106 -7.35 -4.77 8.45
C LEU A 106 -8.67 -4.16 8.95
N CYS A 107 -9.60 -3.84 8.05
CA CYS A 107 -10.92 -3.31 8.43
C CYS A 107 -11.78 -4.25 9.29
N ALA A 108 -11.39 -5.53 9.40
CA ALA A 108 -12.03 -6.48 10.28
C ALA A 108 -11.55 -6.39 11.74
N TYR A 109 -10.45 -5.69 12.02
CA TYR A 109 -9.85 -5.57 13.34
C TYR A 109 -10.30 -4.29 14.04
N GLU A 110 -10.66 -4.42 15.32
CA GLU A 110 -10.99 -3.27 16.16
C GLU A 110 -9.77 -2.34 16.32
N GLY A 111 -10.02 -1.03 16.40
CA GLY A 111 -8.97 -0.02 16.56
C GLY A 111 -8.28 0.40 15.25
N THR A 112 -8.59 -0.23 14.11
CA THR A 112 -8.11 0.22 12.80
C THR A 112 -8.94 1.39 12.25
N VAL A 113 -8.31 2.25 11.45
CA VAL A 113 -8.90 3.45 10.88
C VAL A 113 -9.11 3.28 9.38
N LYS A 114 -10.32 3.60 8.92
CA LYS A 114 -10.70 3.48 7.51
C LYS A 114 -10.15 4.66 6.70
N CYS A 115 -9.42 4.37 5.63
CA CYS A 115 -8.91 5.39 4.71
C CYS A 115 -10.04 6.12 3.96
N ALA A 116 -9.79 7.36 3.53
CA ALA A 116 -10.83 8.23 2.99
C ALA A 116 -11.42 7.74 1.66
N HIS A 117 -10.57 7.25 0.75
CA HIS A 117 -10.95 6.93 -0.63
C HIS A 117 -10.56 5.52 -1.06
N THR A 118 -9.65 4.86 -0.34
CA THR A 118 -9.28 3.47 -0.65
C THR A 118 -10.06 2.45 0.18
N MET A 119 -9.95 1.18 -0.22
CA MET A 119 -10.52 0.05 0.52
C MET A 119 -9.67 -0.37 1.72
N ASN A 120 -8.54 0.28 1.96
CA ASN A 120 -7.66 0.02 3.10
C ASN A 120 -8.27 0.46 4.44
N CYS A 121 -7.83 -0.24 5.49
CA CYS A 121 -7.81 0.29 6.84
C CYS A 121 -6.38 0.19 7.35
N VAL A 122 -5.97 1.13 8.18
CA VAL A 122 -4.61 1.25 8.71
C VAL A 122 -4.64 1.26 10.22
N PHE A 123 -3.51 0.92 10.86
CA PHE A 123 -3.41 1.03 12.32
C PHE A 123 -3.23 2.49 12.73
N GLN A 124 -3.61 2.84 13.96
CA GLN A 124 -3.50 4.21 14.48
C GLN A 124 -2.06 4.75 14.43
N LYS A 125 -1.06 3.86 14.53
CA LYS A 125 0.36 4.19 14.43
C LYS A 125 0.84 4.53 13.02
N TRP A 126 0.06 4.17 11.99
CA TRP A 126 0.33 4.50 10.57
C TRP A 126 -0.33 5.83 10.19
N LEU A 127 -0.90 6.55 11.16
CA LEU A 127 -1.43 7.87 10.92
C LEU A 127 -0.31 8.88 11.14
N MET A 128 -0.07 9.72 10.14
CA MET A 128 0.91 10.81 10.18
C MET A 128 2.35 10.31 10.39
N ASP A 129 2.68 9.14 9.85
CA ASP A 129 3.99 8.49 10.00
C ASP A 129 4.95 8.77 8.83
N GLY A 130 4.52 9.61 7.89
CA GLY A 130 5.27 9.99 6.70
C GLY A 130 5.06 9.05 5.52
N LYS A 131 4.26 7.98 5.66
CA LYS A 131 4.07 6.94 4.64
C LYS A 131 2.63 6.94 4.17
N ASN A 132 2.46 6.81 2.85
CA ASN A 132 1.14 6.65 2.25
C ASN A 132 0.72 5.17 2.32
N ASP A 133 0.35 4.71 3.51
CA ASP A 133 -0.18 3.38 3.75
C ASP A 133 -1.62 3.23 3.29
N CYS A 134 -2.40 4.32 3.34
CA CYS A 134 -3.75 4.32 2.82
C CYS A 134 -3.79 4.19 1.29
N GLY A 135 -2.72 4.51 0.58
CA GLY A 135 -2.65 4.56 -0.89
C GLY A 135 -3.18 5.87 -1.50
N ASP A 136 -4.09 6.57 -0.81
CA ASP A 136 -4.62 7.89 -1.18
C ASP A 136 -3.98 9.07 -0.41
N GLY A 137 -3.06 8.78 0.51
CA GLY A 137 -2.37 9.74 1.38
C GLY A 137 -3.23 10.27 2.52
N SER A 138 -4.38 9.65 2.79
CA SER A 138 -5.34 10.19 3.75
C SER A 138 -4.94 10.01 5.21
N ASP A 139 -4.10 9.01 5.48
CA ASP A 139 -3.36 8.79 6.70
C ASP A 139 -2.34 9.88 7.04
N GLU A 140 -1.84 10.60 6.04
CA GLU A 140 -0.84 11.67 6.21
C GLU A 140 -1.42 13.07 6.41
N ASP A 141 -2.74 13.19 6.26
CA ASP A 141 -3.50 14.41 6.52
C ASP A 141 -4.87 14.08 7.12
N ILE A 142 -4.84 13.39 8.26
CA ILE A 142 -6.01 12.79 8.92
C ILE A 142 -7.15 13.77 9.20
N CYS A 143 -6.84 15.06 9.40
CA CYS A 143 -7.82 16.10 9.69
C CYS A 143 -8.52 16.59 8.43
N ASN A 144 -7.76 16.96 7.40
CA ASN A 144 -8.36 17.47 6.16
C ASN A 144 -9.07 16.36 5.38
N GLN A 145 -8.65 15.12 5.58
CA GLN A 145 -9.21 13.94 4.93
C GLN A 145 -10.33 13.29 5.74
N GLY A 146 -10.58 13.77 6.96
CA GLY A 146 -11.71 13.36 7.79
C GLY A 146 -11.63 11.93 8.31
N LEU A 147 -10.42 11.38 8.48
CA LEU A 147 -10.20 10.05 9.05
C LEU A 147 -10.52 10.02 10.55
N VAL A 148 -10.30 11.14 11.22
CA VAL A 148 -10.47 11.32 12.66
C VAL A 148 -11.13 12.66 12.93
N GLN A 149 -11.72 12.83 14.12
CA GLN A 149 -12.34 14.10 14.47
C GLN A 149 -11.28 15.04 15.04
N CYS A 150 -10.87 16.04 14.26
CA CYS A 150 -9.89 17.03 14.74
C CYS A 150 -10.56 18.26 15.36
N ASN A 151 -10.06 18.67 16.51
CA ASN A 151 -10.31 19.98 17.08
C ASN A 151 -9.19 20.95 16.65
N LEU A 152 -9.53 21.82 15.70
CA LEU A 152 -8.63 22.82 15.13
C LEU A 152 -8.22 23.91 16.13
N GLU A 153 -8.98 24.11 17.22
CA GLU A 153 -8.66 25.12 18.25
C GLU A 153 -7.55 24.64 19.19
N THR A 154 -7.45 23.33 19.41
CA THR A 154 -6.44 22.71 20.30
C THR A 154 -5.38 21.91 19.56
N SER A 155 -5.45 21.81 18.22
CA SER A 155 -4.57 20.96 17.39
C SER A 155 -4.57 19.49 17.82
N THR A 156 -5.73 19.01 18.30
CA THR A 156 -5.89 17.64 18.79
C THR A 156 -6.82 16.83 17.90
N ALA A 157 -6.53 15.54 17.73
CA ALA A 157 -7.39 14.58 17.05
C ALA A 157 -7.99 13.59 18.05
N ILE A 158 -9.30 13.35 17.95
CA ILE A 158 -10.05 12.38 18.74
C ILE A 158 -10.37 11.19 17.82
N LEU A 159 -9.83 10.02 18.16
CA LEU A 159 -10.25 8.77 17.57
C LEU A 159 -11.56 8.34 18.24
N GLN A 160 -12.69 8.44 17.54
CA GLN A 160 -13.93 7.91 18.06
C GLN A 160 -13.86 6.38 18.11
N SER A 161 -13.58 5.85 19.30
CA SER A 161 -13.73 4.43 19.62
C SER A 161 -15.22 4.07 19.62
N SER A 162 -15.81 3.83 18.45
CA SER A 162 -17.14 3.22 18.38
C SER A 162 -17.06 1.70 18.54
N SER A 163 -16.53 1.23 19.68
CA SER A 163 -16.95 0.04 20.43
C SER A 163 -15.82 -0.46 21.35
N SER A 164 -16.03 -0.26 22.66
CA SER A 164 -15.48 -1.08 23.77
C SER A 164 -14.00 -1.49 23.73
N MET A 165 -13.10 -0.53 23.94
CA MET A 165 -11.74 -0.82 24.44
C MET A 165 -11.72 -0.93 25.98
N PRO A 166 -10.83 -1.76 26.57
CA PRO A 166 -10.47 -1.69 27.98
C PRO A 166 -9.60 -0.45 28.24
N LYS A 167 -9.97 0.28 29.29
CA LYS A 167 -9.34 1.53 29.73
C LYS A 167 -7.89 1.30 30.14
N PHE A 168 -6.94 1.93 29.45
CA PHE A 168 -5.64 2.25 30.05
C PHE A 168 -5.83 3.51 30.91
N SER A 169 -5.29 3.48 32.13
CA SER A 169 -5.76 4.31 33.25
C SER A 169 -5.43 5.80 33.10
N GLY A 170 -6.48 6.63 33.00
CA GLY A 170 -6.48 8.10 33.12
C GLY A 170 -5.81 8.76 31.92
N ASP A 171 -6.50 9.17 30.86
CA ASP A 171 -7.59 10.16 30.82
C ASP A 171 -8.61 9.80 29.73
N ASN A 172 -9.88 10.20 29.87
CA ASN A 172 -10.95 9.88 28.91
C ASN A 172 -10.85 10.74 27.63
N GLU A 173 -9.94 10.42 26.72
CA GLU A 173 -9.91 10.71 25.27
C GLU A 173 -8.49 10.35 24.78
N THR A 174 -8.34 9.50 23.76
CA THR A 174 -7.04 9.37 23.08
C THR A 174 -6.82 10.60 22.21
N VAL A 175 -6.35 11.67 22.86
CA VAL A 175 -6.01 12.95 22.26
C VAL A 175 -4.66 12.80 21.53
N PHE A 176 -4.68 12.72 20.20
CA PHE A 176 -3.45 12.78 19.39
C PHE A 176 -3.07 14.24 19.16
N ASN A 177 -1.84 14.62 19.51
CA ASN A 177 -1.31 15.94 19.18
C ASN A 177 -0.81 15.94 17.72
N VAL A 178 -1.46 16.70 16.83
CA VAL A 178 -1.29 16.63 15.37
C VAL A 178 0.03 17.27 14.88
N THR A 179 0.85 17.79 15.81
CA THR A 179 2.00 18.65 15.51
C THR A 179 3.37 17.99 15.67
N GLU A 180 3.44 16.76 16.21
CA GLU A 180 4.70 16.02 16.38
C GLU A 180 4.73 14.81 15.44
N ARG A 181 5.22 15.05 14.23
CA ARG A 181 5.50 14.01 13.23
C ARG A 181 6.92 13.51 13.43
N CYS A 182 7.14 12.21 13.27
CA CYS A 182 8.49 11.66 13.18
C CYS A 182 9.02 11.80 11.75
N ASP A 183 10.33 11.95 11.60
CA ASP A 183 10.95 12.02 10.28
C ASP A 183 10.95 10.65 9.58
N ILE A 184 11.20 10.66 8.26
CA ILE A 184 11.39 9.43 7.48
C ILE A 184 12.55 8.62 8.11
N ASP A 185 12.32 7.33 8.33
CA ASP A 185 13.19 6.39 9.05
C ASP A 185 13.19 6.52 10.58
N GLU A 186 12.22 7.22 11.16
CA GLU A 186 12.01 7.27 12.61
C GLU A 186 10.84 6.41 13.08
N PHE A 187 11.06 5.67 14.16
CA PHE A 187 10.06 4.96 14.93
C PHE A 187 9.44 5.88 15.96
N ARG A 188 8.12 5.82 16.08
CA ARG A 188 7.34 6.55 17.09
C ARG A 188 7.09 5.65 18.30
N CYS A 189 7.72 5.98 19.43
CA CYS A 189 7.46 5.39 20.73
C CYS A 189 5.97 5.52 21.12
N SER A 190 5.50 4.67 22.03
CA SER A 190 4.09 4.70 22.48
C SER A 190 3.75 5.99 23.24
N ASN A 191 4.73 6.60 23.92
CA ASN A 191 4.63 7.92 24.54
C ASN A 191 4.65 9.09 23.53
N GLY A 192 4.88 8.84 22.25
CA GLY A 192 4.95 9.85 21.18
C GLY A 192 6.34 10.36 20.82
N GLN A 193 7.41 9.94 21.50
CA GLN A 193 8.79 10.29 21.16
C GLN A 193 9.22 9.65 19.82
N CYS A 194 9.99 10.37 19.02
CA CYS A 194 10.57 9.86 17.77
C CYS A 194 12.01 9.40 17.99
N LEU A 195 12.34 8.22 17.48
CA LEU A 195 13.67 7.61 17.52
C LEU A 195 14.06 7.15 16.14
N LYS A 196 15.36 7.12 15.82
CA LYS A 196 15.80 6.49 14.58
C LYS A 196 15.47 5.00 14.59
N SER A 197 15.04 4.45 13.46
CA SER A 197 14.77 3.01 13.30
C SER A 197 15.96 2.11 13.64
N SER A 198 17.18 2.67 13.66
CA SER A 198 18.40 1.97 14.09
C SER A 198 18.49 1.75 15.61
N LEU A 199 17.69 2.47 16.40
CA LEU A 199 17.64 2.40 17.86
C LEU A 199 16.52 1.47 18.35
N VAL A 200 15.79 0.83 17.44
CA VAL A 200 14.70 -0.08 17.80
C VAL A 200 15.25 -1.50 17.86
N LEU A 201 15.00 -2.19 18.97
CA LEU A 201 15.54 -3.52 19.29
C LEU A 201 17.08 -3.53 19.27
N ASP A 202 17.69 -2.46 19.79
CA ASP A 202 19.15 -2.31 19.88
C ASP A 202 19.71 -2.72 21.27
N SER A 203 18.86 -3.29 22.12
CA SER A 203 19.14 -3.68 23.52
C SER A 203 19.32 -2.52 24.50
N LYS A 204 18.87 -1.31 24.13
CA LYS A 204 18.89 -0.13 24.99
C LYS A 204 17.54 0.56 24.94
N GLU A 205 16.98 0.84 26.11
CA GLU A 205 15.78 1.67 26.21
C GLU A 205 16.13 3.13 25.88
N ASP A 206 15.81 3.55 24.66
CA ASP A 206 15.91 4.92 24.15
C ASP A 206 14.55 5.64 24.20
N CYS A 207 13.43 4.90 24.18
CA CYS A 207 12.13 5.48 24.51
C CYS A 207 12.01 5.67 26.03
N LEU A 208 11.39 6.77 26.48
CA LEU A 208 11.10 6.97 27.91
C LEU A 208 10.16 5.89 28.52
N ASP A 209 9.38 5.22 27.68
CA ASP A 209 8.49 4.12 28.06
C ASP A 209 9.08 2.72 27.73
N GLY A 210 10.29 2.65 27.17
CA GLY A 210 10.95 1.43 26.73
C GLY A 210 10.29 0.72 25.54
N SER A 211 9.32 1.38 24.88
CA SER A 211 8.51 0.78 23.81
C SER A 211 9.27 0.48 22.52
N ASP A 212 10.51 0.94 22.39
CA ASP A 212 11.46 0.53 21.36
C ASP A 212 12.00 -0.89 21.57
N GLU A 213 12.11 -1.36 22.82
CA GLU A 213 12.65 -2.67 23.16
C GLU A 213 11.57 -3.68 23.53
N ASN A 214 10.52 -3.24 24.21
CA ASN A 214 9.49 -4.11 24.78
C ASN A 214 8.14 -4.05 24.04
N TYR A 215 8.07 -3.43 22.86
CA TYR A 215 6.81 -3.27 22.11
C TYR A 215 6.03 -4.57 22.02
N CYS A 216 6.70 -5.65 21.60
CA CYS A 216 6.07 -6.95 21.40
C CYS A 216 5.64 -7.61 22.71
N GLU A 217 6.30 -7.32 23.83
CA GLU A 217 5.89 -7.81 25.15
C GLU A 217 4.64 -7.05 25.64
N MET A 218 4.56 -5.75 25.34
CA MET A 218 3.38 -4.92 25.61
C MET A 218 2.18 -5.28 24.72
N SER A 219 2.44 -5.75 23.48
CA SER A 219 1.42 -6.07 22.47
C SER A 219 1.23 -7.57 22.22
N GLU A 220 1.72 -8.44 23.11
CA GLU A 220 1.95 -9.87 22.81
C GLU A 220 0.67 -10.65 22.52
N THR A 221 -0.49 -10.16 22.95
CA THR A 221 -1.80 -10.80 22.71
C THR A 221 -2.36 -10.58 21.31
N GLU A 222 -1.74 -9.77 20.45
CA GLU A 222 -2.27 -9.43 19.12
C GLU A 222 -1.75 -10.33 17.98
N CYS A 223 -0.64 -11.06 18.19
CA CYS A 223 0.01 -11.85 17.15
C CYS A 223 -0.07 -13.37 17.40
N SER A 224 -0.10 -14.15 16.31
CA SER A 224 -0.12 -15.62 16.32
C SER A 224 1.29 -16.20 16.38
N GLU A 225 1.46 -17.44 16.89
CA GLU A 225 2.75 -18.15 16.85
C GLU A 225 3.34 -18.29 15.44
N LYS A 226 2.49 -18.32 14.41
CA LYS A 226 2.93 -18.37 13.00
C LYS A 226 3.36 -17.01 12.44
N SER A 227 2.98 -15.92 13.11
CA SER A 227 3.19 -14.54 12.67
C SER A 227 3.62 -13.71 13.88
N ARG A 228 4.76 -14.09 14.46
CA ARG A 228 5.30 -13.43 15.67
C ARG A 228 5.53 -11.95 15.42
N CYS A 229 5.34 -11.14 16.46
CA CYS A 229 5.63 -9.71 16.41
C CYS A 229 7.08 -9.46 15.94
N SER A 230 7.22 -8.53 15.00
CA SER A 230 8.49 -8.17 14.38
C SER A 230 8.52 -6.73 13.91
N PHE A 231 9.69 -6.11 13.98
CA PHE A 231 9.94 -4.74 13.53
C PHE A 231 10.33 -4.70 12.05
N GLN A 232 9.66 -3.85 11.27
CA GLN A 232 9.92 -3.68 9.84
C GLN A 232 10.59 -2.32 9.61
N ARG A 233 11.89 -2.33 9.26
CA ARG A 233 12.67 -1.11 9.05
C ARG A 233 12.12 -0.25 7.92
N ASP A 234 11.62 -0.87 6.85
CA ASP A 234 11.07 -0.15 5.68
C ASP A 234 9.87 0.74 6.06
N ILE A 235 9.08 0.30 7.05
CA ILE A 235 7.92 1.05 7.56
C ILE A 235 8.15 1.64 8.95
N SER A 236 9.34 1.49 9.54
CA SER A 236 9.68 2.00 10.88
C SER A 236 8.65 1.61 11.96
N ALA A 237 8.07 0.42 11.84
CA ALA A 237 6.94 -0.01 12.68
C ALA A 237 6.97 -1.52 13.00
N PHE A 238 6.40 -1.88 14.14
CA PHE A 238 6.14 -3.26 14.53
C PHE A 238 4.87 -3.81 13.85
N GLY A 239 4.86 -5.10 13.53
CA GLY A 239 3.69 -5.82 13.01
C GLY A 239 3.78 -7.32 13.24
N CYS A 240 2.70 -8.05 12.96
CA CYS A 240 2.70 -9.51 13.06
C CYS A 240 3.32 -10.15 11.82
N GLY A 241 4.52 -10.72 11.97
CA GLY A 241 5.28 -11.35 10.90
C GLY A 241 6.00 -10.36 9.98
N CYS A 242 6.75 -10.91 9.03
CA CYS A 242 7.55 -10.15 8.08
C CYS A 242 6.90 -10.09 6.68
N PRO A 243 7.20 -9.04 5.90
CA PRO A 243 6.79 -8.96 4.50
C PRO A 243 7.36 -10.13 3.68
N ARG A 244 6.73 -10.46 2.55
CA ARG A 244 7.26 -11.52 1.65
C ARG A 244 8.69 -11.16 1.21
N GLY A 245 9.59 -12.14 1.30
CA GLY A 245 11.02 -11.97 0.97
C GLY A 245 11.88 -11.53 2.16
N PHE A 246 11.28 -11.34 3.33
CA PHE A 246 11.96 -11.01 4.57
C PHE A 246 11.65 -12.09 5.62
N ASP A 247 12.65 -12.41 6.43
CA ASP A 247 12.50 -13.30 7.57
C ASP A 247 12.78 -12.55 8.88
N ARG A 248 12.14 -13.02 9.95
CA ARG A 248 12.30 -12.45 11.29
C ARG A 248 13.63 -12.94 11.87
N SER A 249 14.51 -12.00 12.19
CA SER A 249 15.75 -12.28 12.92
C SER A 249 15.48 -12.74 14.36
N GLU A 250 16.52 -13.22 15.05
CA GLU A 250 16.41 -13.66 16.44
C GLU A 250 15.91 -12.52 17.36
N VAL A 251 16.43 -11.30 17.13
CA VAL A 251 16.02 -10.08 17.85
C VAL A 251 14.63 -9.57 17.46
N GLY A 252 14.03 -10.11 16.39
CA GLY A 252 12.68 -9.75 15.97
C GLY A 252 12.59 -8.66 14.91
N ILE A 253 13.67 -8.39 14.18
CA ILE A 253 13.68 -7.45 13.05
C ILE A 253 13.45 -8.22 11.75
N CYS A 254 12.67 -7.68 10.82
CA CYS A 254 12.52 -8.23 9.49
C CYS A 254 13.72 -7.87 8.62
N GLU A 255 14.45 -8.90 8.19
CA GLU A 255 15.66 -8.77 7.38
C GLU A 255 15.48 -9.53 6.06
N LEU A 256 16.11 -9.02 4.99
CA LEU A 256 16.07 -9.68 3.69
C LEU A 256 16.66 -11.10 3.81
N LEU A 257 15.97 -12.06 3.21
CA LEU A 257 16.52 -13.38 2.97
C LEU A 257 17.71 -13.25 2.02
N ILE A 258 18.92 -13.18 2.57
CA ILE A 258 20.13 -13.40 1.78
C ILE A 258 20.15 -14.91 1.53
N GLU A 259 19.61 -15.36 0.39
CA GLU A 259 19.87 -16.70 -0.09
C GLU A 259 21.39 -16.84 -0.17
N ALA A 260 21.96 -17.68 0.70
CA ALA A 260 23.35 -18.06 0.61
C ALA A 260 23.50 -18.82 -0.71
N ASP A 261 24.04 -18.15 -1.73
CA ASP A 261 24.58 -18.78 -2.92
C ASP A 261 25.47 -19.95 -2.48
N ASN A 262 25.04 -21.17 -2.76
CA ASN A 262 25.79 -22.40 -2.52
C ASN A 262 25.69 -23.30 -3.75
#